data_AF-A0A1C5LLP0-F1
#
_entry.id   AF-A0A1C5LLP0-F1
#
_cell.length_a   1.000
_cell.length_b   1.000
_cell.length_c   1.000
_cell.angle_alpha   90.00
_cell.angle_beta   90.00
_cell.angle_gamma   90.00
#
_symmetry.space_group_name_H-M   'P 1'
#
loop_
_entity.id
_entity.type
_entity.pdbx_description
1 polymer ?
#
loop_
_entity_poly.entity_id
_entity_poly.type
_entity_poly.pdbx_seq_one_letter_code
_entity_poly.pdbx_strand_id
1 'polypeptide(L)' 'MQIIKNEKSGIAQIWLSNAEQQNERVMNLVECKIKELSGEKFKVAVFRSGSKDLYECTENLLHHNITL' A
#
# COMPACT_ATOMS: atom_id res chain seq x y z
N MET A 1 7.52 -1.38 -3.15
CA MET A 1 6.30 -2.17 -3.38
C MET A 1 6.47 -3.45 -2.61
N GLN A 2 5.49 -3.81 -1.80
CA GLN A 2 5.52 -5.06 -1.04
C GLN A 2 4.34 -5.93 -1.45
N ILE A 3 4.56 -7.25 -1.58
CA ILE A 3 3.51 -8.21 -1.92
C ILE A 3 3.43 -9.25 -0.82
N ILE A 4 2.25 -9.43 -0.25
CA ILE A 4 1.99 -10.39 0.82
C ILE A 4 0.90 -11.35 0.34
N LYS A 5 1.24 -12.63 0.18
CA LYS A 5 0.26 -13.68 -0.16
C LYS A 5 -0.25 -14.33 1.13
N ASN A 6 -1.56 -14.40 1.30
CA ASN A 6 -2.20 -15.16 2.36
C ASN A 6 -2.98 -16.33 1.75
N GLU A 7 -2.34 -17.50 1.72
CA GLU A 7 -2.88 -18.72 1.12
C GLU A 7 -4.15 -19.22 1.82
N LYS A 8 -4.26 -19.06 3.15
CA LYS A 8 -5.44 -19.49 3.91
C LYS A 8 -6.70 -18.71 3.51
N SER A 9 -6.54 -17.41 3.28
CA SER A 9 -7.65 -16.53 2.86
C SER A 9 -7.84 -16.47 1.34
N GLY A 10 -6.87 -16.96 0.57
CA GLY A 10 -6.83 -16.77 -0.88
C GLY A 10 -6.67 -15.31 -1.30
N ILE A 11 -6.07 -14.45 -0.46
CA ILE A 11 -5.90 -13.02 -0.73
C ILE A 11 -4.42 -12.71 -0.92
N ALA A 12 -4.09 -11.99 -1.99
CA ALA A 12 -2.78 -11.39 -2.20
C ALA A 12 -2.89 -9.87 -2.05
N GLN A 13 -2.04 -9.28 -1.20
CA GLN A 13 -2.02 -7.86 -0.91
C GLN A 13 -0.82 -7.21 -1.58
N ILE A 14 -1.02 -6.12 -2.30
CA ILE A 14 0.03 -5.30 -2.89
C ILE A 14 0.01 -3.94 -2.19
N TRP A 15 1.12 -3.58 -1.55
CA TRP A 15 1.29 -2.32 -0.85
C TRP A 15 2.22 -1.41 -1.64
N LEU A 16 1.74 -0.20 -1.93
CA LEU A 16 2.46 0.82 -2.68
C LEU A 16 2.64 2.06 -1.82
N SER A 17 3.88 2.56 -1.77
CA SER A 17 4.14 3.88 -1.21
C SER A 17 3.57 4.98 -2.11
N ASN A 18 3.51 6.21 -1.59
CA ASN A 18 3.02 7.34 -2.37
C ASN A 18 3.91 7.62 -3.61
N ALA A 19 5.23 7.50 -3.47
CA ALA A 19 6.15 7.67 -4.60
C ALA A 19 5.97 6.58 -5.66
N GLU A 20 5.67 5.35 -5.23
CA GLU A 20 5.49 4.20 -6.11
C GLU A 20 4.20 4.26 -6.92
N GLN A 21 3.08 4.68 -6.32
CA GLN A 21 1.82 4.82 -7.06
C GLN A 21 1.85 5.92 -8.12
N GLN A 22 2.76 6.90 -7.99
CA GLN A 22 2.95 7.98 -8.96
C GLN A 22 3.90 7.57 -10.10
N ASN A 23 4.58 6.44 -9.98
CA ASN A 23 5.53 5.97 -10.97
C ASN A 23 4.85 5.01 -11.97
N GLU A 24 4.72 5.45 -13.21
CA GLU A 24 4.07 4.70 -14.29
C GLU A 24 4.68 3.31 -14.51
N ARG A 25 6.01 3.17 -14.41
CA ARG A 25 6.69 1.87 -14.56
C ARG A 25 6.32 0.91 -13.44
N VAL A 26 6.18 1.43 -12.22
CA VAL A 26 5.75 0.63 -11.07
C VAL A 26 4.30 0.21 -11.24
N MET A 27 3.43 1.10 -11.72
CA MET A 27 2.03 0.77 -11.98
C MET A 27 1.86 -0.30 -13.07
N ASN A 28 2.64 -0.24 -14.14
CA ASN A 28 2.68 -1.30 -15.16
C ASN A 28 3.11 -2.66 -14.55
N LEU A 29 4.09 -2.66 -13.66
CA LEU A 29 4.52 -3.86 -12.96
C LEU A 29 3.44 -4.41 -12.01
N VAL A 30 2.70 -3.52 -11.34
CA VAL A 30 1.57 -3.89 -10.49
C VAL A 30 0.46 -4.55 -11.32
N GLU A 31 0.13 -4.02 -12.50
CA GLU A 31 -0.86 -4.64 -13.40
C GLU A 31 -0.44 -6.04 -13.84
N CYS A 32 0.84 -6.21 -14.22
CA CYS A 32 1.38 -7.54 -14.53
C CYS A 32 1.23 -8.50 -13.35
N LYS A 33 1.50 -8.02 -12.13
CA LYS A 33 1.42 -8.86 -10.93
C LYS A 33 -0.01 -9.20 -10.54
N ILE A 34 -0.96 -8.28 -10.74
CA ILE A 34 -2.40 -8.55 -10.56
C ILE A 34 -2.83 -9.69 -11.49
N LYS A 35 -2.43 -9.66 -12.76
CA LYS A 35 -2.77 -10.72 -13.73
C LYS A 35 -2.17 -12.07 -13.32
N GLU A 36 -0.91 -12.10 -12.91
CA GLU A 36 -0.23 -13.31 -12.42
C GLU A 36 -0.97 -13.91 -11.21
N LEU A 37 -1.22 -13.09 -10.18
CA LEU A 37 -1.88 -13.52 -8.94
C LEU A 37 -3.33 -13.95 -9.16
N SER A 38 -4.04 -13.27 -10.05
CA SER A 38 -5.40 -13.65 -10.44
C SER A 38 -5.43 -14.99 -11.17
N GLY A 39 -4.41 -15.29 -11.99
CA GLY A 39 -4.24 -16.60 -12.62
C GLY A 39 -3.98 -17.72 -11.61
N GLU A 40 -3.30 -17.41 -10.51
CA GLU A 40 -3.07 -18.29 -9.36
C GLU A 40 -4.30 -18.43 -8.43
N LYS A 41 -5.48 -17.91 -8.82
CA LYS A 41 -6.73 -17.91 -8.04
C LYS A 41 -6.71 -17.08 -6.74
N PHE A 42 -5.78 -16.14 -6.60
CA PHE A 42 -5.84 -15.18 -5.50
C PHE A 42 -6.79 -14.02 -5.81
N LYS A 43 -7.55 -13.57 -4.81
CA LYS A 43 -8.17 -12.24 -4.83
C LYS A 43 -7.11 -11.20 -4.50
N VAL A 44 -6.93 -10.21 -5.37
CA VAL A 44 -5.88 -9.20 -5.20
C VAL A 44 -6.45 -7.94 -4.56
N ALA A 45 -5.83 -7.49 -3.46
CA ALA A 45 -6.11 -6.21 -2.82
C ALA A 45 -4.90 -5.29 -3.00
N VAL A 46 -5.13 -4.07 -3.50
CA VAL A 46 -4.05 -3.08 -3.70
C VAL A 46 -4.25 -1.94 -2.71
N PHE A 47 -3.29 -1.76 -1.81
CA PHE A 47 -3.25 -0.69 -0.84
C PHE A 47 -2.30 0.39 -1.31
N ARG A 48 -2.81 1.61 -1.41
CA ARG A 48 -2.06 2.80 -1.83
C ARG A 48 -1.87 3.70 -0.62
N SER A 49 -0.62 4.03 -0.30
CA SER A 49 -0.34 5.01 0.75
C SER A 49 -0.94 6.37 0.39
N GLY A 50 -1.50 7.04 1.39
CA GLY A 50 -2.03 8.39 1.27
C GLY A 50 -0.94 9.40 0.90
N SER A 51 -1.37 10.59 0.47
CA SER A 51 -0.47 11.66 0.01
C SER A 51 0.05 12.57 1.11
N LYS A 52 -0.51 12.48 2.32
CA LYS A 52 -0.17 13.35 3.44
C LYS A 52 0.82 12.68 4.38
N ASP A 53 1.77 13.47 4.86
CA ASP A 53 2.64 13.03 5.94
C ASP A 53 1.83 12.95 7.24
N LEU A 54 1.94 11.81 7.94
CA LEU A 54 1.20 11.55 9.17
C LEU A 54 1.70 12.44 10.32
N TYR A 55 2.99 12.80 10.32
CA TYR A 55 3.58 13.69 11.30
C TYR A 55 2.98 15.08 11.20
N GLU A 56 2.96 15.68 10.01
CA GLU A 56 2.35 17.01 9.80
C GLU A 56 0.87 17.02 10.22
N CYS A 57 0.14 15.94 9.95
CA CYS A 57 -1.27 15.84 10.33
C CYS A 57 -1.51 15.65 11.83
N THR A 58 -0.48 15.27 12.60
CA THR A 58 -0.60 14.95 14.03
C THR A 58 0.28 15.82 14.92
N GLU A 59 1.04 16.75 14.35
CA GLU A 59 1.95 17.66 15.05
C GLU A 59 1.24 18.36 16.22
N ASN A 60 0.09 19.00 15.95
CA ASN A 60 -0.70 19.67 16.99
C ASN A 60 -1.15 18.73 18.13
N LEU A 61 -1.39 17.46 17.84
CA LEU A 61 -1.77 16.45 18.83
C LEU A 61 -0.55 16.03 19.69
N LEU A 62 0.62 15.89 19.07
CA LEU A 62 1.87 15.55 19.75
C LEU A 62 2.34 16.71 20.64
N HIS A 63 2.26 17.96 20.16
CA HIS A 63 2.57 19.14 20.97
C HIS A 63 1.67 19.25 22.20
N HIS A 64 0.37 18.95 22.08
CA HIS A 64 -0.54 18.93 23.22
C HIS A 64 -0.12 17.90 24.28
N ASN A 65 0.31 16.71 23.86
CA ASN A 65 0.68 15.62 24.77
C ASN A 65 2.07 15.77 25.41
N ILE A 66 3.01 16.45 24.76
CA ILE A 66 4.37 16.68 25.28
C ILE A 66 4.40 17.82 26.32
N THR A 67 3.39 18.70 26.30
CA THR A 67 3.31 19.87 27.20
C THR A 67 2.51 19.58 28.49
N LEU A 68 2.09 18.32 28.71
CA LEU A 68 1.43 17.80 29.92
C LEU A 68 2.41 17.02 30.79
#